data_AF-A0A0D0U239-F1
#
_entry.id   AF-A0A0D0U239-F1
#
_cell.length_a   1.000
_cell.length_b   1.000
_cell.length_c   1.000
_cell.angle_alpha   90.00
_cell.angle_beta   90.00
_cell.angle_gamma   90.00
#
_symmetry.space_group_name_H-M   'P 1'
#
loop_
_entity.id
_entity.type
_entity.pdbx_description
1 polymer ?
#
loop_
_entity_poly.entity_id
_entity_poly.type
_entity_poly.pdbx_seq_one_letter_code
_entity_poly.pdbx_strand_id
1 'polypeptide(L)'
;MSQPSQQALLAALAAQSSRPRPTTIPYSALRPSEVKSEDTSANARKLHCPRKGCGSVLLQPGVGVWADLQAPVLPDDPSSPFPSPTAPHAAWHVASGPFAFDNIGFSRPDASTTLPPHTPSGAGSEQEANKGKVKWLICADCDLGPLGWTYEGERDAWLAVERVSYGESK
;
A
#
# COMPACT_ATOMS: atom_id res chain seq x y z
N MET A 1 23.02 37.27 8.90
CA MET A 1 22.99 35.84 8.52
C MET A 1 23.60 35.73 7.13
N SER A 2 24.73 35.04 6.98
CA SER A 2 25.41 34.92 5.69
C SER A 2 24.70 33.86 4.83
N GLN A 3 24.39 34.21 3.58
CA GLN A 3 23.73 33.29 2.64
C GLN A 3 24.66 32.11 2.33
N PRO A 4 24.18 30.85 2.35
CA PRO A 4 25.00 29.70 1.98
C PRO A 4 25.44 29.80 0.52
N SER A 5 26.67 29.36 0.23
CA SER A 5 27.22 29.36 -1.13
C SER A 5 26.44 28.39 -2.04
N GLN A 6 26.45 28.64 -3.35
CA GLN A 6 25.80 27.74 -4.31
C GLN A 6 26.35 26.30 -4.25
N GLN A 7 27.64 26.13 -3.96
CA GLN A 7 28.24 24.82 -3.72
C GLN A 7 27.67 24.13 -2.47
N ALA A 8 27.46 24.86 -1.37
CA ALA A 8 26.85 24.31 -0.17
C ALA A 8 25.40 23.88 -0.42
N LEU A 9 24.66 24.65 -1.23
CA LEU A 9 23.29 24.30 -1.64
C LEU A 9 23.27 23.04 -2.50
N LEU A 10 24.14 22.93 -3.50
CA LEU A 10 24.26 21.73 -4.35
C LEU A 10 24.68 20.49 -3.55
N ALA A 11 25.63 20.64 -2.62
CA ALA A 11 26.06 19.56 -1.74
C ALA A 11 24.93 19.11 -0.80
N ALA A 12 24.14 20.04 -0.26
CA ALA A 12 22.98 19.72 0.59
C ALA A 12 21.88 19.00 -0.19
N LEU A 13 21.59 19.42 -1.43
CA LEU A 13 20.64 18.74 -2.33
C LEU A 13 21.10 17.32 -2.67
N ALA A 14 22.39 17.15 -2.98
CA ALA A 14 22.97 15.83 -3.24
C ALA A 14 22.94 14.92 -2.01
N ALA A 15 23.24 15.44 -0.81
CA ALA A 15 23.19 14.70 0.44
C ALA A 15 21.75 14.33 0.86
N GLN A 16 20.75 15.16 0.54
CA GLN A 16 19.35 14.81 0.76
C GLN A 16 18.88 13.67 -0.16
N SER A 17 19.46 13.55 -1.35
CA SER A 17 19.14 12.46 -2.29
C SER A 17 19.76 11.11 -1.89
N SER A 18 20.79 11.11 -1.04
CA SER A 18 21.53 9.91 -0.62
C SER A 18 21.12 9.34 0.74
N ARG A 19 19.99 9.78 1.32
CA ARG A 19 19.49 9.22 2.60
C ARG A 19 19.45 7.68 2.52
N PRO A 20 19.99 6.96 3.52
CA PRO A 20 19.98 5.51 3.53
C PRO A 20 18.55 5.01 3.37
N ARG A 21 18.31 4.22 2.32
CA ARG A 21 16.99 3.64 2.13
C ARG A 21 16.78 2.54 3.17
N PRO A 22 15.57 2.45 3.76
CA PRO A 22 15.28 1.41 4.72
C PRO A 22 15.43 0.03 4.07
N THR A 23 16.04 -0.89 4.81
CA THR A 23 15.96 -2.31 4.49
C THR A 23 14.50 -2.74 4.60
N THR A 24 13.98 -3.40 3.56
CA THR A 24 12.61 -3.89 3.55
C THR A 24 12.57 -5.34 3.09
N ILE A 25 11.58 -6.07 3.57
CA ILE A 25 11.41 -7.51 3.36
C ILE A 25 10.06 -7.73 2.67
N PRO A 26 9.98 -8.49 1.56
CA PRO A 26 8.70 -8.81 0.92
C PRO A 26 7.89 -9.77 1.79
N TYR A 27 6.57 -9.78 1.62
CA TYR A 27 5.68 -10.68 2.37
C TYR A 27 6.03 -12.17 2.20
N SER A 28 6.49 -12.58 1.02
CA SER A 28 6.86 -13.97 0.73
C SER A 28 7.99 -14.52 1.62
N ALA A 29 8.74 -13.65 2.29
CA ALA A 29 9.78 -14.03 3.24
C ALA A 29 9.34 -13.94 4.71
N LEU A 30 8.06 -13.65 4.98
CA LEU A 30 7.51 -13.41 6.31
C LEU A 30 6.28 -14.29 6.55
N ARG A 31 5.99 -14.58 7.82
CA ARG A 31 4.74 -15.21 8.25
C ARG A 31 3.71 -14.16 8.68
N PRO A 32 2.40 -14.47 8.63
CA PRO A 32 1.36 -13.57 9.13
C PRO A 32 1.63 -13.03 10.55
N SER A 33 2.08 -13.89 11.47
CA SER A 33 2.41 -13.53 12.87
C SER A 33 3.57 -12.54 13.00
N GLU A 34 4.39 -12.37 11.96
CA GLU A 34 5.54 -11.44 11.98
C GLU A 34 5.14 -10.04 11.50
N VAL A 35 3.99 -9.92 10.83
CA VAL A 35 3.51 -8.68 10.23
C VAL A 35 2.25 -8.14 10.90
N LYS A 36 1.49 -8.98 11.62
CA LYS A 36 0.29 -8.59 12.36
C LYS A 36 0.46 -8.76 13.87
N SER A 37 -0.12 -7.85 14.64
CA SER A 37 -0.28 -7.97 16.09
C SER A 37 -1.29 -9.06 16.42
N GLU A 38 -1.01 -9.92 17.40
CA GLU A 38 -1.93 -10.99 17.82
C GLU A 38 -3.21 -10.44 18.48
N ASP A 39 -3.10 -9.36 19.25
CA ASP A 39 -4.22 -8.79 20.01
C ASP A 39 -5.18 -7.99 19.12
N THR A 40 -4.64 -7.21 18.20
CA THR A 40 -5.41 -6.22 17.43
C THR A 40 -5.58 -6.59 15.96
N SER A 41 -4.87 -7.62 15.48
CA SER A 41 -4.73 -7.93 14.05
C SER A 41 -4.22 -6.75 13.21
N ALA A 42 -3.69 -5.69 13.84
CA ALA A 42 -3.17 -4.53 13.15
C ALA A 42 -1.73 -4.76 12.66
N ASN A 43 -1.30 -4.04 11.63
CA ASN A 43 0.05 -4.19 11.10
C ASN A 43 1.10 -3.79 12.15
N ALA A 44 1.96 -4.74 12.53
CA ALA A 44 3.02 -4.51 13.52
C ALA A 44 4.20 -3.71 12.94
N ARG A 45 4.32 -3.65 11.61
CA ARG A 45 5.45 -3.05 10.88
C ARG A 45 4.98 -1.94 9.95
N LYS A 46 5.90 -1.02 9.63
CA LYS A 46 5.70 -0.04 8.55
C LYS A 46 5.58 -0.76 7.21
N LEU A 47 4.65 -0.31 6.39
CA LEU A 47 4.51 -0.77 5.01
C LEU A 47 5.23 0.21 4.08
N HIS A 48 5.97 -0.33 3.12
CA HIS A 48 6.78 0.40 2.17
C HIS A 48 6.44 0.01 0.73
N CYS A 49 6.72 0.92 -0.20
CA CYS A 49 6.68 0.62 -1.63
C CYS A 49 7.68 -0.52 -1.95
N PRO A 50 7.26 -1.58 -2.65
CA PRO A 50 8.12 -2.72 -2.94
C PRO A 50 9.15 -2.46 -4.04
N ARG A 51 9.05 -1.34 -4.78
CA ARG A 51 10.01 -0.99 -5.83
C ARG A 51 11.40 -0.83 -5.24
N LYS A 52 12.34 -1.64 -5.73
CA LYS A 52 13.76 -1.54 -5.37
C LYS A 52 14.23 -0.11 -5.63
N GLY A 53 14.73 0.54 -4.58
CA GLY A 53 15.21 1.92 -4.66
C GLY A 53 14.14 3.01 -4.53
N CYS A 54 12.86 2.71 -4.24
CA CYS A 54 11.88 3.73 -3.86
C CYS A 54 11.96 3.99 -2.34
N GLY A 55 11.54 3.03 -1.52
CA GLY A 55 11.58 3.12 -0.05
C GLY A 55 10.49 4.01 0.56
N SER A 56 9.55 4.52 -0.24
CA SER A 56 8.40 5.30 0.22
C SER A 56 7.63 4.57 1.31
N VAL A 57 7.27 5.28 2.39
CA VAL A 57 6.44 4.74 3.47
C VAL A 57 4.99 4.92 3.07
N LEU A 58 4.26 3.81 2.98
CA LEU A 58 2.85 3.79 2.58
C LEU A 58 1.93 3.88 3.79
N LEU A 59 2.25 3.14 4.85
CA LEU A 59 1.39 2.99 6.04
C LEU A 59 2.23 2.82 7.31
N GLN A 60 1.85 3.53 8.37
CA GLN A 60 2.45 3.40 9.71
C GLN A 60 1.97 2.13 10.43
N PRO A 61 2.70 1.62 11.44
CA PRO A 61 2.25 0.51 12.26
C PRO A 61 0.95 0.83 13.00
N GLY A 62 0.09 -0.16 13.16
CA GLY A 62 -1.17 -0.06 13.90
C GLY A 62 -2.33 0.57 13.14
N VAL A 63 -2.15 0.91 11.87
CA VAL A 63 -3.16 1.62 11.06
C VAL A 63 -4.01 0.65 10.23
N GLY A 64 -3.38 -0.33 9.60
CA GLY A 64 -4.05 -1.32 8.77
C GLY A 64 -4.45 -2.54 9.60
N VAL A 65 -5.68 -3.00 9.46
CA VAL A 65 -6.20 -4.23 10.10
C VAL A 65 -6.15 -5.38 9.10
N TRP A 66 -5.68 -6.55 9.53
CA TRP A 66 -5.60 -7.73 8.69
C TRP A 66 -6.98 -8.20 8.25
N ALA A 67 -7.16 -8.40 6.94
CA ALA A 67 -8.37 -8.94 6.34
C ALA A 67 -8.01 -10.11 5.41
N ASP A 68 -8.55 -11.29 5.68
CA ASP A 68 -8.40 -12.45 4.80
C ASP A 68 -9.28 -12.30 3.55
N LEU A 69 -8.74 -12.67 2.40
CA LEU A 69 -9.43 -12.63 1.11
C LEU A 69 -9.68 -14.05 0.61
N GLN A 70 -10.83 -14.28 0.00
CA GLN A 70 -11.17 -15.60 -0.55
C GLN A 70 -10.33 -15.94 -1.79
N ALA A 71 -9.99 -14.93 -2.60
CA ALA A 71 -9.23 -15.06 -3.84
C ALA A 71 -8.54 -13.73 -4.19
N PRO A 72 -7.57 -13.73 -5.12
CA PRO A 72 -6.91 -12.51 -5.58
C PRO A 72 -7.92 -11.49 -6.09
N VAL A 73 -7.68 -10.21 -5.77
CA VAL A 73 -8.55 -9.09 -6.18
C VAL A 73 -7.86 -8.23 -7.24
N LEU A 74 -6.55 -8.05 -7.12
CA LEU A 74 -5.80 -7.17 -8.01
C LEU A 74 -5.52 -7.83 -9.36
N PRO A 75 -5.47 -7.06 -10.47
CA PRO A 75 -5.16 -7.60 -11.78
C PRO A 75 -3.80 -8.30 -11.81
N ASP A 76 -3.76 -9.52 -12.34
CA ASP A 76 -2.52 -10.25 -12.62
C ASP A 76 -2.08 -9.94 -14.06
N ASP A 77 -1.11 -9.04 -14.19
CA ASP A 77 -0.53 -8.67 -15.48
C ASP A 77 0.91 -9.19 -15.53
N PRO A 78 1.26 -10.07 -16.50
CA PRO A 78 2.62 -10.60 -16.67
C PRO A 78 3.69 -9.53 -16.90
N SER A 79 3.29 -8.36 -17.40
CA SER A 79 4.19 -7.20 -17.59
C SER A 79 4.39 -6.40 -16.31
N SER A 80 3.61 -6.67 -15.25
CA SER A 80 3.76 -5.99 -13.98
C SER A 80 4.97 -6.49 -13.20
N PRO A 81 5.61 -5.63 -12.40
CA PRO A 81 6.75 -6.02 -11.56
C PRO A 81 6.32 -6.74 -10.26
N PHE A 82 5.03 -7.06 -10.10
CA PHE A 82 4.52 -7.75 -8.92
C PHE A 82 4.60 -9.26 -9.10
N PRO A 83 4.82 -10.02 -8.01
CA PRO A 83 4.70 -11.47 -8.08
C PRO A 83 3.26 -11.86 -8.43
N SER A 84 3.11 -12.98 -9.13
CA SER A 84 1.79 -13.58 -9.34
C SER A 84 1.16 -13.91 -7.99
N PRO A 85 -0.15 -13.65 -7.84
CA PRO A 85 -0.81 -13.76 -6.55
C PRO A 85 -0.76 -15.20 -6.04
N THR A 86 -0.13 -15.40 -4.89
CA THR A 86 0.06 -16.73 -4.28
C THR A 86 -0.61 -16.77 -2.91
N ALA A 87 -1.27 -17.88 -2.58
CA ALA A 87 -1.90 -18.04 -1.28
C ALA A 87 -0.87 -17.92 -0.14
N PRO A 88 -1.23 -17.33 1.02
CA PRO A 88 -2.56 -16.84 1.38
C PRO A 88 -2.89 -15.45 0.81
N HIS A 89 -4.15 -15.25 0.40
CA HIS A 89 -4.63 -13.94 -0.05
C HIS A 89 -5.13 -13.13 1.15
N ALA A 90 -4.45 -12.02 1.43
CA ALA A 90 -4.83 -11.11 2.50
C ALA A 90 -4.60 -9.66 2.10
N ALA A 91 -5.25 -8.75 2.81
CA ALA A 91 -5.04 -7.31 2.67
C ALA A 91 -5.00 -6.60 4.03
N TRP A 92 -4.36 -5.43 4.03
CA TRP A 92 -4.49 -4.46 5.09
C TRP A 92 -5.68 -3.56 4.80
N HIS A 93 -6.73 -3.69 5.60
CA HIS A 93 -7.89 -2.81 5.57
C HIS A 93 -7.61 -1.53 6.35
N VAL A 94 -7.87 -0.39 5.72
CA VAL A 94 -7.69 0.96 6.28
C VAL A 94 -9.04 1.68 6.18
N ALA A 95 -9.72 1.81 7.32
CA ALA A 95 -11.07 2.40 7.38
C ALA A 95 -11.09 3.94 7.43
N SER A 96 -9.95 4.56 7.78
CA SER A 96 -9.88 5.99 8.08
C SER A 96 -9.72 6.90 6.85
N GLY A 97 -9.89 6.38 5.64
CA GLY A 97 -9.77 7.16 4.41
C GLY A 97 -8.33 7.51 4.01
N PRO A 98 -8.15 8.41 3.03
CA PRO A 98 -6.85 8.69 2.42
C PRO A 98 -5.83 9.29 3.39
N PHE A 99 -6.28 9.93 4.47
CA PHE A 99 -5.42 10.61 5.43
C PHE A 99 -4.70 9.68 6.42
N ALA A 100 -5.05 8.40 6.44
CA ALA A 100 -4.33 7.40 7.24
C ALA A 100 -3.05 6.89 6.57
N PHE A 101 -2.88 7.16 5.28
CA PHE A 101 -1.67 6.80 4.54
C PHE A 101 -0.66 7.94 4.57
N ASP A 102 0.62 7.58 4.51
CA ASP A 102 1.69 8.57 4.44
C ASP A 102 1.94 9.03 2.99
N ASN A 103 2.20 8.10 2.07
CA ASN A 103 2.57 8.38 0.68
C ASN A 103 1.86 7.45 -0.32
N ILE A 104 0.53 7.41 -0.26
CA ILE A 104 -0.30 6.69 -1.24
C ILE A 104 -0.97 7.67 -2.22
N GLY A 105 -1.00 7.30 -3.48
CA GLY A 105 -1.81 7.94 -4.52
C GLY A 105 -3.08 7.14 -4.81
N PHE A 106 -4.12 7.83 -5.26
CA PHE A 106 -5.36 7.21 -5.72
C PHE A 106 -5.54 7.50 -7.21
N SER A 107 -5.78 6.47 -8.01
CA SER A 107 -6.06 6.64 -9.43
C SER A 107 -7.36 7.43 -9.67
N ARG A 108 -7.56 7.83 -10.92
CA ARG A 108 -8.91 8.20 -11.37
C ARG A 108 -9.85 7.00 -11.22
N PRO A 109 -11.16 7.22 -10.95
CA PRO A 109 -12.12 6.14 -10.89
C PRO A 109 -12.20 5.40 -12.23
N ASP A 110 -12.00 4.09 -12.17
CA ASP A 110 -12.09 3.17 -13.30
C ASP A 110 -13.52 2.62 -13.36
N ALA A 111 -14.24 3.02 -14.41
CA ALA A 111 -15.61 2.56 -14.68
C ALA A 111 -15.64 1.26 -15.52
N SER A 112 -14.50 0.84 -16.06
CA SER A 112 -14.40 -0.33 -16.94
C SER A 112 -14.10 -1.62 -16.18
N THR A 113 -13.40 -1.52 -15.04
CA THR A 113 -13.06 -2.68 -14.23
C THR A 113 -14.15 -3.00 -13.21
N THR A 114 -14.70 -4.20 -13.29
CA THR A 114 -15.53 -4.80 -12.23
C THR A 114 -14.66 -5.74 -11.41
N LEU A 115 -14.51 -5.44 -10.11
CA LEU A 115 -13.80 -6.31 -9.18
C LEU A 115 -14.61 -7.60 -8.92
N PRO A 116 -13.96 -8.71 -8.56
CA PRO A 116 -14.65 -9.94 -8.24
C PRO A 116 -15.76 -9.78 -7.19
N PRO A 117 -16.82 -10.61 -7.21
CA PRO A 117 -17.93 -10.51 -6.27
C PRO A 117 -17.49 -10.58 -4.80
N HIS A 118 -16.49 -11.42 -4.50
CA HIS A 118 -15.92 -11.64 -3.17
C HIS A 118 -15.02 -10.52 -2.67
N THR A 119 -14.81 -9.47 -3.46
CA THR A 119 -13.98 -8.34 -3.04
C THR A 119 -14.68 -7.56 -1.91
N PRO A 120 -14.02 -7.37 -0.75
CA PRO A 120 -14.59 -6.59 0.34
C PRO A 120 -14.79 -5.12 -0.07
N SER A 121 -15.88 -4.56 0.44
CA SER A 121 -16.29 -3.16 0.32
C SER A 121 -16.67 -2.63 1.72
N GLY A 122 -16.75 -1.31 1.88
CA GLY A 122 -16.98 -0.67 3.18
C GLY A 122 -18.31 -1.08 3.82
N ALA A 123 -18.42 -0.89 5.14
CA ALA A 123 -19.54 -1.32 6.01
C ALA A 123 -20.92 -0.66 5.72
N GLY A 124 -21.09 0.02 4.59
CA GLY A 124 -22.37 0.56 4.10
C GLY A 124 -22.89 -0.14 2.82
N SER A 125 -22.24 -1.21 2.37
CA SER A 125 -22.54 -1.90 1.11
C SER A 125 -23.41 -3.15 1.30
N GLU A 126 -24.52 -3.04 2.04
CA GLU A 126 -25.54 -4.12 2.11
C GLU A 126 -26.34 -4.27 0.80
N GLN A 127 -26.05 -3.47 -0.23
CA GLN A 127 -26.65 -3.61 -1.55
C GLN A 127 -25.58 -3.89 -2.59
N GLU A 128 -25.50 -5.15 -3.00
CA GLU A 128 -24.79 -5.70 -4.17
C GLU A 128 -25.02 -4.93 -5.49
N ALA A 129 -25.96 -3.98 -5.52
CA ALA A 129 -26.44 -3.33 -6.73
C ALA A 129 -25.63 -2.10 -7.20
N ASN A 130 -24.69 -1.56 -6.41
CA ASN A 130 -23.92 -0.39 -6.86
C ASN A 130 -22.55 -0.25 -6.17
N LYS A 131 -21.66 -1.24 -6.36
CA LYS A 131 -20.23 -1.02 -6.06
C LYS A 131 -19.77 0.16 -6.93
N GLY A 132 -19.34 1.24 -6.29
CA GLY A 132 -18.89 2.45 -6.98
C GLY A 132 -17.73 2.17 -7.94
N LYS A 133 -17.29 3.18 -8.69
CA LYS A 133 -16.13 3.03 -9.57
C LYS A 133 -14.87 2.73 -8.74
N VAL A 134 -14.04 1.82 -9.23
CA VAL A 134 -12.84 1.39 -8.50
C VAL A 134 -11.76 2.46 -8.60
N LYS A 135 -11.06 2.73 -7.50
CA LYS A 135 -9.83 3.53 -7.51
C LYS A 135 -8.67 2.67 -7.04
N TRP A 136 -7.61 2.66 -7.83
CA TRP A 136 -6.40 1.91 -7.55
C TRP A 136 -5.46 2.70 -6.66
N LEU A 137 -4.86 2.02 -5.68
CA LEU A 137 -3.83 2.60 -4.84
C LEU A 137 -2.46 2.45 -5.51
N ILE A 138 -1.69 3.53 -5.58
CA ILE A 138 -0.34 3.57 -6.15
C ILE A 138 0.63 4.18 -5.16
N CYS A 139 1.93 3.91 -5.28
CA CYS A 139 2.95 4.63 -4.53
C CYS A 139 2.99 6.10 -5.00
N ALA A 140 2.87 7.07 -4.10
CA ALA A 140 2.87 8.48 -4.46
C ALA A 140 4.23 9.00 -4.97
N ASP A 141 5.33 8.31 -4.67
CA ASP A 141 6.68 8.76 -5.04
C ASP A 141 7.18 8.22 -6.38
N CYS A 142 6.69 7.05 -6.80
CA CYS A 142 7.21 6.36 -8.00
C CYS A 142 6.13 5.78 -8.92
N ASP A 143 4.86 6.10 -8.63
CA ASP A 143 3.66 5.69 -9.36
C ASP A 143 3.50 4.17 -9.57
N LEU A 144 4.19 3.37 -8.75
CA LEU A 144 4.07 1.92 -8.81
C LEU A 144 2.69 1.48 -8.29
N GLY A 145 1.95 0.72 -9.08
CA GLY A 145 0.71 0.07 -8.66
C GLY A 145 0.11 -0.82 -9.75
N PRO A 146 -1.05 -1.44 -9.48
CA PRO A 146 -1.88 -1.23 -8.29
C PRO A 146 -1.34 -1.98 -7.07
N LEU A 147 -1.24 -1.29 -5.93
CA LEU A 147 -0.89 -1.83 -4.61
C LEU A 147 -2.11 -2.28 -3.81
N GLY A 148 -3.29 -1.82 -4.23
CA GLY A 148 -4.54 -1.96 -3.49
C GLY A 148 -5.71 -1.30 -4.22
N TRP A 149 -6.87 -1.29 -3.58
CA TRP A 149 -8.09 -0.71 -4.13
C TRP A 149 -8.92 0.01 -3.06
N THR A 150 -9.84 0.84 -3.55
CA THR A 150 -10.95 1.43 -2.80
C THR A 150 -12.08 1.71 -3.80
N TYR A 151 -13.28 2.02 -3.31
CA TYR A 151 -14.39 2.45 -4.15
C TYR A 151 -14.57 3.96 -4.09
N GLU A 152 -15.01 4.56 -5.18
CA GLU A 152 -15.36 5.98 -5.23
C GLU A 152 -16.43 6.31 -4.19
N GLY A 153 -16.14 7.26 -3.31
CA GLY A 153 -17.04 7.67 -2.22
C GLY A 153 -16.87 6.89 -0.92
N GLU A 154 -16.12 5.78 -0.93
CA GLU A 154 -15.80 5.03 0.29
C GLU A 154 -14.57 5.61 1.01
N ARG A 155 -14.51 5.36 2.32
CA ARG A 155 -13.34 5.64 3.16
C ARG A 155 -12.48 4.41 3.38
N ASP A 156 -13.04 3.23 3.13
CA ASP A 156 -12.36 1.97 3.28
C ASP A 156 -11.44 1.73 2.08
N ALA A 157 -10.20 1.35 2.37
CA ALA A 157 -9.18 1.04 1.39
C ALA A 157 -8.45 -0.24 1.79
N TRP A 158 -8.00 -1.01 0.81
CA TRP A 158 -7.31 -2.29 1.03
C TRP A 158 -5.98 -2.30 0.31
N LEU A 159 -4.89 -2.60 1.01
CA LEU A 159 -3.56 -2.85 0.43
C LEU A 159 -3.28 -4.35 0.41
N ALA A 160 -2.95 -4.92 -0.74
CA ALA A 160 -2.61 -6.33 -0.84
C ALA A 160 -1.28 -6.62 -0.14
N VAL A 161 -1.25 -7.62 0.75
CA VAL A 161 -0.05 -7.94 1.56
C VAL A 161 1.15 -8.30 0.71
N GLU A 162 0.92 -8.91 -0.46
CA GLU A 162 1.95 -9.35 -1.41
C GLU A 162 2.52 -8.22 -2.29
N ARG A 163 1.85 -7.06 -2.35
CA ARG A 163 2.25 -5.90 -3.16
C ARG A 163 2.86 -4.78 -2.34
N VAL A 164 3.23 -5.05 -1.09
CA VAL A 164 3.95 -4.13 -0.22
C VAL A 164 5.16 -4.83 0.39
N SER A 165 6.15 -4.04 0.79
CA SER A 165 7.28 -4.53 1.58
C SER A 165 7.17 -4.06 3.02
N TYR A 166 7.75 -4.82 3.94
CA TYR A 166 7.68 -4.57 5.37
C TYR A 166 9.02 -4.04 5.86
N GLY A 167 8.99 -3.02 6.71
CA GLY A 167 10.18 -2.56 7.43
C GLY A 167 10.67 -3.63 8.43
N GLU A 168 11.87 -3.42 8.96
CA GLU A 168 12.37 -4.23 10.07
C GLU A 168 11.46 -4.11 11.30
N SER A 169 11.31 -5.20 12.05
CA SER A 169 10.65 -5.15 13.36
C SER A 169 11.49 -4.29 14.28
N LYS A 170 10.86 -3.35 14.98
CA LYS A 170 11.49 -2.63 16.08
C LYS A 170 11.69 -3.56 17.29
#